data_AF-A0A3E0U2G4-F1
#
_entry.id   AF-A0A3E0U2G4-F1
#
_cell.length_a   1.000
_cell.length_b   1.000
_cell.length_c   1.000
_cell.angle_alpha   90.00
_cell.angle_beta   90.00
_cell.angle_gamma   90.00
#
_symmetry.space_group_name_H-M   'P 1'
#
loop_
_entity.id
_entity.type
_entity.pdbx_description
1 polymer ?
#
loop_
_entity_poly.entity_id
_entity_poly.type
_entity_poly.pdbx_seq_one_letter_code
_entity_poly.pdbx_strand_id
1 'polypeptide(L)'
;MSLTDLKKGKGKAVKRKNFTVDEFISDAEDYAKGQPKLVKEGKKAPNTGLNLEQAIAAAEQQVVAKSKSKESNRPFRHATFTLSEDAIAQLNVLAKESKLAKSHIIRILIDQLATQDQKQQLAALLGSKTL
;
A
#
# COMPACT_ATOMS: atom_id res chain seq x y z
N MET A 1 20.75 -7.66 2.20
CA MET A 1 19.70 -7.84 1.17
C MET A 1 19.32 -9.31 1.16
N SER A 2 18.06 -9.67 1.49
CA SER A 2 17.65 -11.07 1.65
C SER A 2 17.36 -11.71 0.28
N LEU A 3 17.79 -12.96 0.07
CA LEU A 3 17.58 -13.72 -1.18
C LEU A 3 16.09 -13.97 -1.51
N THR A 4 15.18 -13.74 -0.55
CA THR A 4 13.72 -13.82 -0.74
C THR A 4 13.18 -12.76 -1.70
N ASP A 5 13.86 -11.60 -1.84
CA ASP A 5 13.37 -10.49 -2.67
C ASP A 5 13.72 -10.66 -4.17
N LEU A 6 14.60 -11.61 -4.49
CA LEU A 6 15.02 -11.91 -5.87
C LEU A 6 14.04 -12.82 -6.62
N LYS A 7 12.96 -13.29 -5.99
CA LYS A 7 11.93 -14.06 -6.68
C LYS A 7 11.13 -13.13 -7.57
N LYS A 8 11.62 -12.91 -8.79
CA LYS A 8 10.91 -12.24 -9.89
C LYS A 8 9.65 -13.04 -10.17
N GLY A 9 8.55 -12.65 -9.53
CA GLY A 9 7.23 -13.20 -9.82
C GLY A 9 6.99 -13.07 -11.32
N LYS A 10 6.55 -14.16 -11.97
CA LYS A 10 6.09 -14.12 -13.35
C LYS A 10 4.93 -13.12 -13.39
N GLY A 11 5.23 -11.87 -13.79
CA GLY A 11 4.22 -10.83 -13.90
C GLY A 11 3.06 -11.36 -14.74
N LYS A 12 1.82 -11.05 -14.35
CA LYS A 12 0.65 -11.47 -15.12
C LYS A 12 0.87 -11.10 -16.59
N ALA A 13 0.78 -12.09 -17.47
CA ALA A 13 0.84 -11.85 -18.91
C ALA A 13 -0.26 -10.84 -19.26
N VAL A 14 0.15 -9.60 -19.55
CA VAL A 14 -0.79 -8.58 -20.00
C VAL A 14 -1.25 -9.04 -21.37
N LYS A 15 -2.51 -9.46 -21.47
CA LYS A 15 -3.14 -9.77 -22.74
C LYS A 15 -3.09 -8.49 -23.58
N ARG A 16 -2.21 -8.46 -24.57
CA ARG A 16 -2.26 -7.42 -25.59
C ARG A 16 -3.58 -7.63 -26.35
N LYS A 17 -4.34 -6.55 -26.54
CA LYS A 17 -5.55 -6.61 -27.36
C LYS A 17 -5.14 -6.85 -28.80
N ASN A 18 -5.99 -7.56 -29.55
CA ASN A 18 -5.83 -7.69 -30.98
C ASN A 18 -6.13 -6.32 -31.59
N PHE A 19 -5.09 -5.71 -32.15
CA PHE A 19 -5.13 -4.43 -32.83
C PHE A 19 -5.56 -4.66 -34.27
N THR A 20 -6.60 -3.96 -34.74
CA THR A 20 -7.08 -4.10 -36.13
C THR A 20 -6.35 -3.14 -37.06
N VAL A 21 -6.37 -3.45 -38.36
CA VAL A 21 -5.74 -2.61 -39.39
C VAL A 21 -6.39 -1.22 -39.44
N ASP A 22 -7.71 -1.15 -39.31
CA ASP A 22 -8.44 0.13 -39.32
C ASP A 22 -8.07 1.01 -38.12
N GLU A 23 -7.82 0.41 -36.95
CA GLU A 23 -7.34 1.12 -35.75
C GLU A 23 -5.95 1.72 -36.01
N PHE A 24 -5.04 0.97 -36.64
CA PHE A 24 -3.72 1.46 -37.03
C PHE A 24 -3.77 2.63 -37.99
N ILE A 25 -4.63 2.53 -39.01
CA ILE A 25 -4.76 3.57 -40.03
C ILE A 25 -5.29 4.85 -39.39
N SER A 26 -6.32 4.76 -38.56
CA SER A 26 -6.87 5.91 -37.86
C SER A 26 -5.86 6.60 -36.93
N ASP A 27 -5.06 5.81 -36.19
CA ASP A 27 -4.02 6.34 -35.30
C ASP A 27 -2.88 7.01 -36.07
N ALA A 28 -2.47 6.43 -37.20
CA ALA A 28 -1.47 7.00 -38.09
C ALA A 28 -1.94 8.33 -38.70
N GLU A 29 -3.21 8.43 -39.08
CA GLU A 29 -3.79 9.68 -39.59
C GLU A 29 -3.86 10.77 -38.52
N ASP A 30 -4.30 10.43 -37.31
CA ASP A 30 -4.40 11.37 -36.19
C ASP A 30 -3.00 11.86 -35.76
N TYR A 31 -1.99 10.98 -35.81
CA TYR A 31 -0.60 11.34 -35.61
C TYR A 31 -0.07 12.28 -36.69
N ALA A 32 -0.34 11.99 -37.97
CA ALA A 32 0.06 12.83 -39.10
C ALA A 32 -0.58 14.24 -39.03
N LYS A 33 -1.81 14.32 -38.51
CA LYS A 33 -2.54 15.59 -38.27
C LYS A 33 -2.07 16.32 -37.01
N GLY A 34 -1.13 15.76 -36.24
CA GLY A 34 -0.61 16.34 -34.99
C GLY A 34 -1.62 16.30 -33.83
N GLN A 35 -2.64 15.45 -33.92
CA GLN A 35 -3.68 15.28 -32.89
C GLN A 35 -3.66 13.86 -32.31
N PRO A 36 -2.58 13.43 -31.65
CA PRO A 36 -2.50 12.07 -31.11
C PRO A 36 -3.56 11.87 -30.02
N LYS A 37 -4.57 11.05 -30.30
CA LYS A 37 -5.55 10.61 -29.30
C LYS A 37 -4.94 9.46 -28.48
N LEU A 38 -4.87 9.62 -27.16
CA LEU A 38 -4.53 8.49 -26.28
C LEU A 38 -5.66 7.47 -26.28
N VAL A 39 -5.57 6.46 -27.14
CA VAL A 39 -6.43 5.27 -27.09
C VAL A 39 -6.13 4.45 -25.83
N LYS A 40 -6.72 4.86 -24.71
CA LYS A 40 -7.01 3.97 -23.57
C LYS A 40 -8.49 3.66 -23.56
N GLU A 41 -9.00 3.06 -24.63
CA GLU A 41 -10.35 2.52 -24.64
C GLU A 41 -10.40 1.18 -23.90
N GLY A 42 -10.31 1.25 -22.57
CA GLY A 42 -10.90 0.25 -21.70
C GLY A 42 -12.38 0.58 -21.56
N LYS A 43 -13.25 -0.30 -22.06
CA LYS A 43 -14.73 -0.22 -21.97
C LYS A 43 -15.20 0.55 -20.72
N LYS A 44 -15.92 1.66 -20.96
CA LYS A 44 -16.64 2.58 -20.04
C LYS A 44 -16.09 4.01 -20.04
N ALA A 45 -16.35 4.77 -21.10
CA ALA A 45 -16.65 6.18 -20.97
C ALA A 45 -17.58 6.57 -22.14
N PRO A 46 -18.86 6.92 -21.88
CA PRO A 46 -19.66 7.61 -22.88
C PRO A 46 -19.06 9.00 -23.08
N ASN A 47 -19.16 9.52 -24.30
CA ASN A 47 -18.94 10.93 -24.67
C ASN A 47 -18.79 11.88 -23.48
N THR A 48 -17.58 12.26 -23.12
CA THR A 48 -17.35 13.37 -22.19
C THR A 48 -16.05 14.07 -22.58
N GLY A 49 -16.20 15.29 -23.12
CA GLY A 49 -15.10 16.25 -23.20
C GLY A 49 -14.72 16.66 -21.78
N LEU A 50 -13.87 15.85 -21.16
CA LEU A 50 -13.27 16.17 -19.87
C LEU A 50 -12.17 17.21 -20.13
N ASN A 51 -12.36 18.42 -19.61
CA ASN A 51 -11.34 19.46 -19.64
C ASN A 51 -10.04 18.95 -19.00
N LEU A 52 -8.88 19.36 -19.53
CA LEU A 52 -7.55 18.89 -19.11
C LEU A 52 -7.36 18.92 -17.58
N GLU A 53 -7.91 19.96 -16.93
CA GLU A 53 -7.88 20.17 -15.48
C GLU A 53 -8.60 19.06 -14.70
N GLN A 54 -9.75 18.59 -15.19
CA GLN A 54 -10.51 17.52 -14.54
C GLN A 54 -9.79 16.18 -14.66
N ALA A 55 -9.08 15.95 -15.76
CA ALA A 55 -8.27 14.75 -15.96
C ALA A 55 -7.06 14.70 -15.00
N ILE A 56 -6.42 15.84 -14.76
CA ILE A 56 -5.28 15.95 -13.82
C ILE A 56 -5.77 15.73 -12.39
N ALA A 57 -6.85 16.40 -11.97
CA ALA A 57 -7.41 16.22 -10.62
C ALA A 57 -7.83 14.77 -10.35
N ALA A 58 -8.45 14.10 -11.33
CA ALA A 58 -8.81 12.69 -11.22
C ALA A 58 -7.57 11.77 -11.15
N ALA A 59 -6.49 12.10 -11.87
CA ALA A 59 -5.25 11.35 -11.82
C ALA A 59 -4.57 11.47 -10.45
N GLU A 60 -4.50 12.68 -9.88
CA GLU A 60 -3.92 12.93 -8.55
C GLU A 60 -4.67 12.15 -7.46
N GLN A 61 -6.00 12.18 -7.47
CA GLN A 61 -6.82 11.41 -6.52
C GLN A 61 -6.56 9.90 -6.63
N GLN A 62 -6.38 9.38 -7.85
CA GLN A 62 -6.05 7.98 -8.07
C GLN A 62 -4.63 7.61 -7.61
N VAL A 63 -3.67 8.53 -7.67
CA VAL A 63 -2.30 8.30 -7.15
C VAL A 63 -2.32 8.19 -5.63
N VAL A 64 -3.05 9.08 -4.94
CA VAL A 64 -3.18 9.05 -3.47
C VAL A 64 -3.94 7.81 -2.98
N ALA A 65 -4.99 7.39 -3.70
CA ALA A 65 -5.72 6.16 -3.36
C ALA A 65 -4.86 4.90 -3.61
N LYS A 66 -4.01 4.90 -4.65
CA LYS A 66 -3.08 3.80 -4.95
C LYS A 66 -1.89 3.74 -3.99
N SER A 67 -1.41 4.85 -3.45
CA SER A 67 -0.32 4.83 -2.45
C SER A 67 -0.79 4.22 -1.14
N LYS A 68 -1.97 4.63 -0.63
CA LYS A 68 -2.56 4.06 0.61
C LYS A 68 -2.85 2.56 0.49
N SER A 69 -3.38 2.11 -0.65
CA SER A 69 -3.65 0.68 -0.89
C SER A 69 -2.41 -0.17 -1.13
N LYS A 70 -1.30 0.44 -1.59
CA LYS A 70 0.00 -0.23 -1.66
C LYS A 70 0.65 -0.40 -0.29
N GLU A 71 0.47 0.54 0.64
CA GLU A 71 1.02 0.45 2.00
C GLU A 71 0.31 -0.63 2.83
N SER A 72 -1.02 -0.72 2.75
CA SER A 72 -1.79 -1.73 3.48
C SER A 72 -1.57 -3.16 2.98
N ASN A 73 -1.07 -3.34 1.76
CA ASN A 73 -0.81 -4.66 1.16
C ASN A 73 0.67 -5.07 1.22
N ARG A 74 1.52 -4.31 1.92
CA ARG A 74 2.89 -4.76 2.19
C ARG A 74 2.85 -5.81 3.29
N PRO A 75 3.61 -6.92 3.15
CA PRO A 75 3.71 -7.90 4.22
C PRO A 75 4.34 -7.25 5.47
N PHE A 76 3.87 -7.64 6.65
CA PHE A 76 4.48 -7.21 7.90
C PHE A 76 5.94 -7.67 7.97
N ARG A 77 6.84 -6.78 8.40
CA ARG A 77 8.24 -7.13 8.62
C ARG A 77 8.38 -7.92 9.92
N HIS A 78 9.11 -9.03 9.88
CA HIS A 78 9.43 -9.80 11.08
C HIS A 78 10.52 -9.10 11.90
N ALA A 79 10.40 -9.19 13.23
CA ALA A 79 11.37 -8.66 14.19
C ALA A 79 11.54 -9.66 15.34
N THR A 80 12.77 -9.74 15.87
CA THR A 80 13.11 -10.52 17.06
C THR A 80 13.31 -9.57 18.23
N PHE A 81 12.65 -9.83 19.34
CA PHE A 81 12.72 -9.02 20.55
C PHE A 81 13.27 -9.86 21.70
N THR A 82 14.09 -9.24 22.54
CA THR A 82 14.51 -9.82 23.83
C THR A 82 13.56 -9.31 24.90
N LEU A 83 12.84 -10.21 25.57
CA LEU A 83 11.87 -9.91 26.62
C LEU A 83 12.24 -10.71 27.87
N SER A 84 11.88 -10.19 29.05
CA SER A 84 12.01 -10.96 30.30
C SER A 84 11.01 -12.13 30.32
N GLU A 85 11.30 -13.14 31.14
CA GLU A 85 10.43 -14.30 31.32
C GLU A 85 9.03 -13.88 31.81
N ASP A 86 8.97 -12.94 32.75
CA ASP A 86 7.72 -12.38 33.27
C ASP A 86 6.89 -11.70 32.18
N ALA A 87 7.53 -10.90 31.31
CA ALA A 87 6.85 -10.24 30.20
C ALA A 87 6.29 -11.25 29.20
N ILE A 88 7.04 -12.33 28.92
CA ILE A 88 6.57 -13.42 28.06
C ILE A 88 5.36 -14.11 28.70
N ALA A 89 5.39 -14.36 30.02
CA ALA A 89 4.28 -14.96 30.75
C ALA A 89 3.01 -14.07 30.69
N GLN A 90 3.14 -12.78 30.96
CA GLN A 90 2.03 -11.82 30.88
C GLN A 90 1.46 -11.74 29.46
N LEU A 91 2.32 -11.66 28.44
CA LEU A 91 1.89 -11.64 27.04
C LEU A 91 1.14 -12.92 26.64
N ASN A 92 1.54 -14.07 27.19
CA ASN A 92 0.85 -15.34 26.98
C ASN A 92 -0.53 -15.38 27.62
N VAL A 93 -0.68 -14.86 28.84
CA VAL A 93 -1.98 -14.77 29.53
C VAL A 93 -2.92 -13.87 28.74
N LEU A 94 -2.46 -12.67 28.37
CA LEU A 94 -3.24 -11.71 27.57
C LEU A 94 -3.68 -12.30 26.22
N ALA A 95 -2.81 -13.06 25.55
CA ALA A 95 -3.15 -13.72 24.29
C ALA A 95 -4.25 -14.78 24.46
N LYS A 96 -4.22 -15.53 25.56
CA LYS A 96 -5.25 -16.56 25.85
C LYS A 96 -6.60 -15.93 26.16
N GLU A 97 -6.62 -14.85 26.96
CA GLU A 97 -7.84 -14.16 27.37
C GLU A 97 -8.49 -13.39 26.22
N SER A 98 -7.70 -12.59 25.50
CA SER A 98 -8.19 -11.75 24.40
C SER A 98 -8.43 -12.51 23.10
N LYS A 99 -7.91 -13.74 22.98
CA LYS A 99 -7.88 -14.53 21.73
C LYS A 99 -7.17 -13.80 20.58
N LEU A 100 -6.30 -12.85 20.89
CA LEU A 100 -5.48 -12.13 19.91
C LEU A 100 -4.10 -12.76 19.80
N ALA A 101 -3.49 -12.67 18.62
CA ALA A 101 -2.11 -13.07 18.43
C ALA A 101 -1.15 -12.14 19.20
N LYS A 102 -0.08 -12.70 19.77
CA LYS A 102 0.95 -11.93 20.52
C LYS A 102 1.49 -10.73 19.74
N SER A 103 1.80 -10.92 18.46
CA SER A 103 2.28 -9.85 17.58
C SER A 103 1.24 -8.76 17.32
N HIS A 104 -0.06 -9.07 17.45
CA HIS A 104 -1.13 -8.09 17.33
C HIS A 104 -1.26 -7.26 18.60
N ILE A 105 -1.16 -7.91 19.77
CA ILE A 105 -1.15 -7.23 21.07
C ILE A 105 0.01 -6.24 21.13
N ILE A 106 1.22 -6.64 20.73
CA ILE A 106 2.38 -5.74 20.67
C ILE A 106 2.13 -4.53 19.77
N ARG A 107 1.48 -4.70 18.61
CA ARG A 107 1.12 -3.59 17.72
C ARG A 107 0.17 -2.60 18.39
N ILE A 108 -0.89 -3.10 19.04
CA ILE A 108 -1.85 -2.25 19.76
C ILE A 108 -1.14 -1.45 20.86
N LEU A 109 -0.26 -2.09 21.64
CA LEU A 109 0.50 -1.43 22.70
C LEU A 109 1.42 -0.34 22.14
N ILE A 110 2.08 -0.59 21.01
CA ILE A 110 2.92 0.40 20.33
C ILE A 110 2.07 1.58 19.83
N ASP A 111 0.93 1.32 19.20
CA ASP A 111 0.03 2.36 18.69
C ASP A 111 -0.53 3.23 19.82
N GLN A 112 -0.87 2.62 20.96
CA GLN A 112 -1.30 3.33 22.17
C GLN A 112 -0.20 4.26 22.70
N LEU A 113 1.04 3.77 22.77
CA LEU A 113 2.19 4.59 23.20
C LEU A 113 2.51 5.71 22.20
N ALA A 114 2.35 5.46 20.90
CA ALA A 114 2.62 6.45 19.85
C ALA A 114 1.57 7.57 19.77
N THR A 115 0.33 7.31 20.20
CA THR A 115 -0.76 8.29 20.18
C THR A 115 -0.69 9.26 21.36
N GLN A 116 0.03 8.92 22.43
CA GLN A 116 0.18 9.78 23.61
C GLN A 116 1.10 10.99 23.36
N ASP A 117 0.93 12.05 24.16
CA ASP A 117 1.81 13.23 24.10
C ASP A 117 3.27 12.85 24.31
N GLN A 118 4.18 13.47 23.55
CA GLN A 118 5.62 13.14 23.58
C GLN A 118 6.22 13.16 24.99
N LYS A 119 5.81 14.12 25.83
CA LYS A 119 6.27 14.21 27.22
C LYS A 119 5.80 13.03 28.07
N GLN A 120 4.56 12.57 27.87
CA GLN A 120 4.00 11.43 28.57
C GLN A 120 4.62 10.12 28.09
N GLN A 121 4.86 9.99 26.78
CA GLN A 121 5.56 8.85 26.19
C GLN A 121 6.97 8.70 26.76
N LEU A 122 7.74 9.80 26.79
CA LEU A 122 9.09 9.79 27.37
C LEU A 122 9.07 9.46 28.86
N ALA A 123 8.12 10.02 29.61
CA ALA A 123 7.96 9.70 31.04
C ALA A 123 7.60 8.22 31.26
N ALA A 124 6.73 7.64 30.43
CA ALA A 124 6.38 6.22 30.52
C ALA A 124 7.57 5.30 30.21
N LEU A 125 8.37 5.65 29.20
CA LEU A 125 9.57 4.89 28.83
C LEU A 125 10.66 5.01 29.89
N LEU A 126 10.94 6.22 30.38
CA LEU A 126 12.01 6.49 31.35
C LEU A 126 11.62 6.10 32.80
N GLY A 127 10.33 6.14 33.12
CA GLY A 127 9.79 5.70 34.41
C GLY A 127 9.64 4.19 34.53
N SER A 128 9.75 3.46 33.42
CA SER A 128 9.83 1.99 33.46
C SER A 128 11.17 1.60 34.08
N LYS A 129 11.11 1.03 35.29
CA LYS A 129 12.31 0.65 36.06
C LYS A 129 13.09 -0.37 35.23
N THR A 130 14.30 -0.01 34.81
CA THR A 130 15.24 -0.93 34.19
C THR A 130 15.51 -2.06 35.19
N LEU A 131 15.21 -3.30 34.78
CA LEU A 131 15.63 -4.51 35.47
C LEU A 131 17.16 -4.58 35.52
#